data_AF-A0A0F7GC78-F1
#
_entry.id   AF-A0A0F7GC78-F1
#
_cell.length_a   1.000
_cell.length_b   1.000
_cell.length_c   1.000
_cell.angle_alpha   90.00
_cell.angle_beta   90.00
_cell.angle_gamma   90.00
#
_symmetry.space_group_name_H-M   'P 1'
#
loop_
_entity.id
_entity.type
_entity.pdbx_description
1 polymer ?
#
loop_
_entity_poly.entity_id
_entity_poly.type
_entity_poly.pdbx_seq_one_letter_code
_entity_poly.pdbx_strand_id
1 'polypeptide(L)'
;MEERKGDGLQVWIAVAIGAATIIGAIGSYARWWNLGYHIGSESLAHWSGWIGAALITLMVPLFIILKRRSKIAYLKLLTAHVFGNLVAFGLLTLHMAYQLGRPAGFGPDIGTGVAMYLIFAGMVLTGVVQRFRLAPKSQANMRFIHRGLSLSLIIILPVHVLQNTGVI
;
A
#
# COMPACT_ATOMS: atom_id res chain seq x y z
N MET A 1 -8.95 -11.89 30.16
CA MET A 1 -8.59 -11.54 28.77
C MET A 1 -7.62 -10.39 28.87
N GLU A 2 -6.33 -10.71 29.01
CA GLU A 2 -5.29 -9.73 29.29
C GLU A 2 -5.06 -8.92 28.01
N GLU A 3 -5.52 -7.67 28.03
CA GLU A 3 -5.30 -6.72 26.95
C GLU A 3 -3.77 -6.61 26.76
N ARG A 4 -3.26 -7.13 25.65
CA ARG A 4 -1.83 -7.03 25.35
C ARG A 4 -1.53 -5.55 25.19
N LYS A 5 -0.90 -4.95 26.21
CA LYS A 5 -0.52 -3.52 26.27
C LYS A 5 0.20 -2.98 25.00
N GLY A 6 0.70 -3.85 24.11
CA GLY A 6 1.27 -3.47 22.82
C GLY A 6 0.30 -3.24 21.66
N ASP A 7 -0.98 -3.60 21.79
CA ASP A 7 -1.96 -3.51 20.68
C ASP A 7 -2.50 -2.08 20.52
N GLY A 8 -2.71 -1.35 21.62
CA GLY A 8 -3.23 0.02 21.59
C GLY A 8 -2.30 1.01 20.87
N LEU A 9 -1.00 0.99 21.18
CA LEU A 9 -0.01 1.83 20.49
C LEU A 9 0.02 1.53 18.99
N GLN A 10 -0.08 0.26 18.60
CA GLN A 10 -0.07 -0.12 17.19
C GLN A 10 -1.31 0.37 16.43
N VAL A 11 -2.48 0.38 17.07
CA VAL A 11 -3.68 1.00 16.50
C VAL A 11 -3.43 2.48 16.24
N TRP A 12 -2.91 3.21 17.23
CA TRP A 12 -2.63 4.64 17.07
C TRP A 12 -1.58 4.94 16.01
N ILE A 13 -0.53 4.13 15.89
CA ILE A 13 0.45 4.26 14.81
C ILE A 13 -0.22 4.02 13.45
N ALA A 14 -1.08 3.01 13.32
CA ALA A 14 -1.78 2.73 12.06
C ALA A 14 -2.73 3.88 11.68
N VAL A 15 -3.46 4.42 12.65
CA VAL A 15 -4.31 5.60 12.49
C VAL A 15 -3.48 6.82 12.08
N ALA A 16 -2.33 7.06 12.73
CA ALA A 16 -1.45 8.17 12.40
C ALA A 16 -0.89 8.06 10.97
N ILE A 17 -0.46 6.87 10.54
CA ILE A 17 0.00 6.65 9.16
C ILE A 17 -1.15 6.83 8.17
N GLY A 18 -2.36 6.35 8.49
CA GLY A 18 -3.55 6.55 7.67
C GLY A 18 -3.92 8.03 7.53
N ALA A 19 -3.92 8.77 8.63
CA ALA A 19 -4.17 10.22 8.64
C ALA A 19 -3.11 10.98 7.83
N ALA A 20 -1.82 10.67 8.03
CA ALA A 20 -0.73 11.24 7.25
C ALA A 20 -0.87 10.92 5.75
N THR A 21 -1.32 9.71 5.41
CA THR A 21 -1.59 9.30 4.02
C THR A 21 -2.71 10.16 3.42
N ILE A 22 -3.82 10.34 4.12
CA ILE A 22 -4.96 11.16 3.65
C ILE A 22 -4.54 12.62 3.46
N ILE A 23 -3.88 13.22 4.45
CA ILE A 23 -3.38 14.61 4.38
C ILE A 23 -2.41 14.76 3.21
N GLY A 24 -1.47 13.82 3.09
CA GLY A 24 -0.51 13.78 1.99
C GLY A 24 -1.21 13.68 0.63
N ALA A 25 -2.23 12.84 0.50
CA ALA A 25 -3.02 12.67 -0.71
C ALA A 25 -3.72 13.99 -1.11
N ILE A 26 -4.43 14.60 -0.17
CA ILE A 26 -5.13 15.88 -0.38
C ILE A 26 -4.13 16.95 -0.84
N GLY A 27 -3.02 17.11 -0.13
CA GLY A 27 -2.01 18.10 -0.52
C GLY A 27 -1.33 17.77 -1.85
N SER A 28 -1.19 16.49 -2.21
CA SER A 28 -0.59 16.09 -3.49
C SER A 28 -1.51 16.41 -4.65
N TYR A 29 -2.80 16.12 -4.48
CA TYR A 29 -3.85 16.48 -5.44
C TYR A 29 -3.96 18.01 -5.60
N ALA A 30 -3.97 18.74 -4.49
CA ALA A 30 -4.06 20.21 -4.45
C ALA A 30 -2.71 20.92 -4.74
N ARG A 31 -1.64 20.18 -5.04
CA ARG A 31 -0.29 20.70 -5.34
C ARG A 31 0.31 21.58 -4.25
N TRP A 32 0.03 21.28 -2.98
CA TRP A 32 0.70 21.91 -1.82
C TRP A 32 2.20 21.60 -1.78
N TRP A 33 2.61 20.48 -2.37
CA TRP A 33 4.00 20.03 -2.45
C TRP A 33 4.46 19.93 -3.91
N ASN A 34 5.76 20.18 -4.13
CA ASN A 34 6.37 20.03 -5.45
C ASN A 34 6.79 18.58 -5.75
N LEU A 35 5.82 17.66 -5.85
CA LEU A 35 6.09 16.26 -6.25
C LEU A 35 6.47 16.12 -7.73
N GLY A 36 6.38 17.21 -8.50
CA GLY A 36 6.90 17.30 -9.86
C GLY A 36 8.40 17.56 -9.94
N TYR A 37 9.09 17.78 -8.81
CA TYR A 37 10.55 17.88 -8.79
C TYR A 37 11.19 16.58 -9.31
N HIS A 38 12.21 16.67 -10.14
CA HIS A 38 12.84 15.52 -10.79
C HIS A 38 14.12 15.11 -10.04
N ILE A 39 14.28 13.81 -9.84
CA ILE A 39 15.54 13.19 -9.39
C ILE A 39 15.91 12.17 -10.47
N GLY A 40 16.97 12.47 -11.23
CA GLY A 40 17.30 11.70 -12.43
C GLY A 40 16.24 11.89 -13.52
N SER A 41 15.80 10.79 -14.15
CA SER A 41 14.79 10.82 -15.22
C SER A 41 13.34 10.93 -14.71
N GLU A 42 13.12 10.79 -13.40
CA GLU A 42 11.78 10.61 -12.83
C GLU A 42 11.41 11.70 -11.82
N SER A 43 10.12 12.05 -11.78
CA SER A 43 9.56 12.94 -10.76
C SER A 43 9.52 12.28 -9.38
N LEU A 44 9.50 13.08 -8.30
CA LEU A 44 9.30 12.58 -6.93
C LEU A 44 8.01 11.76 -6.80
N ALA A 45 6.95 12.13 -7.52
CA ALA A 45 5.73 11.34 -7.58
C ALA A 45 5.96 9.94 -8.16
N HIS A 46 6.77 9.81 -9.22
CA HIS A 46 7.13 8.49 -9.76
C HIS A 46 8.04 7.71 -8.82
N TRP A 47 9.02 8.36 -8.18
CA TRP A 47 9.84 7.72 -7.15
C TRP A 47 9.01 7.17 -5.99
N SER A 48 7.99 7.89 -5.53
CA SER A 48 7.07 7.38 -4.52
C SER A 48 6.32 6.12 -5.01
N GLY A 49 5.91 6.11 -6.28
CA GLY A 49 5.35 4.94 -6.96
C GLY A 49 6.28 3.73 -6.93
N TRP A 50 7.52 3.91 -7.39
CA TRP A 50 8.55 2.86 -7.44
C TRP A 50 8.89 2.30 -6.06
N ILE A 51 9.12 3.17 -5.08
CA ILE A 51 9.44 2.74 -3.71
C ILE A 51 8.27 2.00 -3.10
N GLY A 52 7.03 2.50 -3.27
CA GLY A 52 5.82 1.82 -2.81
C GLY A 52 5.65 0.43 -3.43
N ALA A 53 5.78 0.34 -4.76
CA ALA A 53 5.69 -0.93 -5.49
C ALA A 53 6.78 -1.93 -5.06
N ALA A 54 8.02 -1.47 -4.89
CA ALA A 54 9.12 -2.31 -4.43
C ALA A 54 8.87 -2.83 -3.00
N LEU A 55 8.44 -1.96 -2.08
CA LEU A 55 8.11 -2.36 -0.72
C LEU A 55 7.07 -3.46 -0.68
N ILE A 56 6.00 -3.36 -1.47
CA ILE A 56 4.94 -4.38 -1.51
C ILE A 56 5.46 -5.69 -2.09
N THR A 57 6.12 -5.59 -3.25
CA THR A 57 6.64 -6.74 -3.99
C THR A 57 7.65 -7.53 -3.16
N LEU A 58 8.40 -6.87 -2.28
CA LEU A 58 9.35 -7.51 -1.37
C LEU A 58 8.69 -7.98 -0.07
N MET A 59 7.88 -7.14 0.59
CA MET A 59 7.35 -7.44 1.93
C MET A 59 6.36 -8.60 1.93
N VAL A 60 5.56 -8.78 0.87
CA VAL A 60 4.58 -9.87 0.78
C VAL A 60 5.26 -11.25 0.72
N PRO A 61 6.16 -11.55 -0.24
CA PRO A 61 6.85 -12.84 -0.28
C PRO A 61 7.78 -13.02 0.91
N LEU A 62 8.48 -11.95 1.35
CA LEU A 62 9.37 -12.01 2.52
C LEU A 62 8.61 -12.45 3.76
N PHE A 63 7.41 -11.91 4.02
CA PHE A 63 6.57 -12.35 5.12
C PHE A 63 6.19 -13.83 5.01
N ILE A 64 5.83 -14.31 3.81
CA ILE A 64 5.45 -15.71 3.58
C ILE A 64 6.62 -16.67 3.80
N ILE A 65 7.83 -16.28 3.37
CA ILE A 65 9.04 -17.10 3.52
C ILE A 65 9.49 -17.10 4.98
N LEU A 66 9.65 -15.91 5.59
CA LEU A 66 10.18 -15.78 6.95
C LEU A 66 9.25 -16.40 8.00
N LYS A 67 7.92 -16.32 7.83
CA LYS A 67 6.99 -16.97 8.77
C LYS A 67 7.12 -18.49 8.79
N ARG A 68 7.67 -19.10 7.73
CA ARG A 68 7.86 -20.56 7.61
C ARG A 68 9.28 -21.01 7.96
N ARG A 69 10.29 -20.17 7.76
CA ARG A 69 11.70 -20.57 7.80
C ARG A 69 12.53 -19.92 8.90
N SER A 70 12.06 -18.83 9.51
CA SER A 70 12.85 -18.06 10.48
C SER A 70 12.44 -18.34 11.93
N LYS A 71 13.39 -18.17 12.85
CA LYS A 71 13.12 -18.13 14.31
C LYS A 71 12.58 -16.76 14.77
N ILE A 72 12.38 -15.82 13.85
CA ILE A 72 11.85 -14.48 14.18
C ILE A 72 10.42 -14.66 14.69
N ALA A 73 10.12 -14.02 15.82
CA ALA A 73 8.79 -14.07 16.40
C ALA A 73 7.73 -13.61 15.38
N TYR A 74 6.71 -14.43 15.18
CA TYR A 74 5.62 -14.18 14.23
C TYR A 74 5.03 -12.77 14.36
N LEU A 75 4.89 -12.27 15.59
CA LEU A 75 4.35 -10.94 15.86
C LEU A 75 5.24 -9.81 15.32
N LYS A 76 6.57 -9.97 15.33
CA LYS A 76 7.50 -8.99 14.75
C LYS A 76 7.37 -8.97 13.23
N LEU A 77 7.32 -10.14 12.60
CA LEU A 77 7.09 -10.26 11.15
C LEU A 77 5.75 -9.66 10.74
N LEU A 78 4.70 -9.93 11.50
CA LEU A 78 3.36 -9.40 11.25
C LEU A 78 3.31 -7.87 11.44
N THR A 79 4.00 -7.34 12.45
CA THR A 79 4.15 -5.90 12.67
C THR A 79 4.85 -5.24 11.49
N ALA A 80 5.99 -5.76 11.07
CA ALA A 80 6.73 -5.27 9.90
C ALA A 80 5.89 -5.34 8.62
N HIS A 81 5.17 -6.44 8.42
CA HIS A 81 4.26 -6.60 7.28
C HIS A 81 3.16 -5.55 7.27
N VAL A 82 2.45 -5.35 8.39
CA VAL A 82 1.35 -4.37 8.47
C VAL A 82 1.85 -2.95 8.25
N PHE A 83 2.86 -2.51 9.01
CA PHE A 83 3.32 -1.13 8.94
C PHE A 83 4.12 -0.83 7.66
N GLY A 84 4.92 -1.78 7.18
CA GLY A 84 5.60 -1.64 5.89
C GLY A 84 4.62 -1.49 4.72
N ASN A 85 3.53 -2.26 4.71
CA ASN A 85 2.50 -2.12 3.68
C ASN A 85 1.65 -0.85 3.84
N LEU A 86 1.41 -0.37 5.07
CA LEU A 86 0.76 0.93 5.28
C LEU A 86 1.61 2.09 4.75
N VAL A 87 2.93 2.06 4.97
CA VAL A 87 3.85 3.06 4.40
C VAL A 87 3.86 2.98 2.88
N ALA A 88 3.93 1.77 2.31
CA ALA A 88 3.87 1.58 0.86
C ALA A 88 2.54 2.11 0.28
N PHE A 89 1.42 1.90 0.98
CA PHE A 89 0.12 2.46 0.61
C PHE A 89 0.09 3.98 0.67
N GLY A 90 0.73 4.57 1.67
CA GLY A 90 0.95 6.01 1.72
C GLY A 90 1.64 6.53 0.46
N LEU A 91 2.79 5.93 0.11
CA LEU A 91 3.57 6.33 -1.07
C LEU A 91 2.79 6.15 -2.38
N LEU A 92 2.11 5.03 -2.58
CA LEU A 92 1.28 4.81 -3.76
C LEU A 92 0.08 5.75 -3.83
N THR A 93 -0.48 6.13 -2.68
CA THR A 93 -1.56 7.13 -2.61
C THR A 93 -1.05 8.51 -3.00
N LEU A 94 0.15 8.92 -2.57
CA LEU A 94 0.76 10.19 -3.00
C LEU A 94 0.98 10.20 -4.51
N HIS A 95 1.55 9.12 -5.05
CA HIS A 95 1.72 8.94 -6.49
C HIS A 95 0.39 9.09 -7.23
N MET A 96 -0.64 8.33 -6.84
CA MET A 96 -1.96 8.36 -7.48
C MET A 96 -2.63 9.73 -7.36
N ALA A 97 -2.62 10.35 -6.18
CA ALA A 97 -3.23 11.66 -5.96
C ALA A 97 -2.56 12.75 -6.82
N TYR A 98 -1.23 12.70 -6.96
CA TYR A 98 -0.52 13.61 -7.85
C TYR A 98 -0.89 13.40 -9.32
N GLN A 99 -1.03 12.15 -9.78
CA GLN A 99 -1.49 11.83 -11.13
C GLN A 99 -2.89 12.36 -11.41
N LEU A 100 -3.81 12.16 -10.46
CA LEU A 100 -5.20 12.65 -10.57
C LEU A 100 -5.32 14.18 -10.50
N GLY A 101 -4.36 14.86 -9.86
CA GLY A 101 -4.28 16.32 -9.82
C GLY A 101 -3.62 16.95 -11.07
N ARG A 102 -3.33 16.18 -12.12
CA ARG A 102 -2.84 16.71 -13.40
C ARG A 102 -3.96 17.45 -14.15
N PRO A 103 -3.62 18.53 -14.89
CA PRO A 103 -4.59 19.19 -15.76
C PRO A 103 -5.21 18.19 -16.74
N ALA A 104 -6.48 18.37 -17.11
CA ALA A 104 -7.22 17.40 -17.93
C ALA A 104 -6.54 17.03 -19.26
N GLY A 105 -5.76 17.95 -19.86
CA GLY A 105 -4.97 17.67 -21.08
C GLY A 105 -3.76 16.75 -20.88
N PHE A 106 -3.38 16.45 -19.64
CA PHE A 106 -2.30 15.53 -19.25
C PHE A 106 -2.81 14.50 -18.22
N GLY A 107 -4.11 14.18 -18.28
CA GLY A 107 -4.73 13.21 -17.39
C GLY A 107 -4.07 11.83 -17.53
N PRO A 108 -3.99 11.05 -16.44
CA PRO A 108 -3.41 9.72 -16.51
C PRO A 108 -4.31 8.80 -17.34
N ASP A 109 -3.72 7.86 -18.06
CA ASP A 109 -4.46 6.71 -18.56
C ASP A 109 -4.97 5.92 -17.36
N ILE A 110 -6.28 6.00 -17.11
CA ILE A 110 -6.97 5.45 -15.93
C ILE A 110 -6.82 3.91 -15.83
N GLY A 111 -6.30 3.24 -16.87
CA GLY A 111 -6.25 1.80 -17.07
C GLY A 111 -5.83 0.94 -15.88
N THR A 112 -4.66 0.33 -15.92
CA THR A 112 -4.24 -0.66 -14.91
C THR A 112 -3.89 -0.01 -13.56
N GLY A 113 -3.55 1.27 -13.53
CA GLY A 113 -3.14 2.00 -12.33
C GLY A 113 -4.26 2.18 -11.30
N VAL A 114 -5.46 2.56 -11.73
CA VAL A 114 -6.60 2.73 -10.80
C VAL A 114 -7.08 1.37 -10.26
N ALA A 115 -7.15 0.35 -11.13
CA ALA A 115 -7.47 -1.01 -10.71
C ALA A 115 -6.49 -1.52 -9.65
N MET A 116 -5.18 -1.33 -9.88
CA MET A 116 -4.13 -1.70 -8.92
C MET A 116 -4.26 -0.94 -7.60
N TYR A 117 -4.56 0.37 -7.64
CA TYR A 117 -4.78 1.18 -6.45
C TYR A 117 -5.97 0.68 -5.62
N LEU A 118 -7.10 0.38 -6.26
CA LEU A 118 -8.31 -0.13 -5.59
C LEU A 118 -8.06 -1.51 -4.95
N ILE A 119 -7.35 -2.40 -5.64
CA ILE A 119 -6.95 -3.70 -5.09
C ILE A 119 -6.10 -3.48 -3.85
N PHE A 120 -5.11 -2.59 -3.92
CA PHE A 120 -4.21 -2.36 -2.80
C PHE A 120 -4.88 -1.67 -1.61
N ALA A 121 -5.77 -0.70 -1.86
CA ALA A 121 -6.63 -0.11 -0.84
C ALA A 121 -7.50 -1.17 -0.15
N GLY A 122 -8.09 -2.09 -0.92
CA GLY A 122 -8.82 -3.24 -0.40
C GLY A 122 -7.96 -4.18 0.45
N MET A 123 -6.70 -4.43 0.03
CA MET A 123 -5.75 -5.22 0.82
C MET A 123 -5.45 -4.56 2.17
N VAL A 124 -5.17 -3.25 2.17
CA VAL A 124 -4.90 -2.50 3.40
C VAL A 124 -6.12 -2.54 4.32
N LEU A 125 -7.31 -2.23 3.79
CA LEU A 125 -8.55 -2.25 4.58
C LEU A 125 -8.80 -3.62 5.21
N THR A 126 -8.77 -4.68 4.40
CA THR A 126 -8.98 -6.05 4.89
C THR A 126 -7.87 -6.50 5.84
N GLY A 127 -6.63 -6.03 5.65
CA GLY A 127 -5.50 -6.30 6.52
C GLY A 127 -5.63 -5.64 7.90
N VAL A 128 -6.06 -4.37 7.93
CA VAL A 128 -6.34 -3.63 9.18
C VAL A 128 -7.47 -4.28 9.96
N VAL A 129 -8.58 -4.63 9.28
CA VAL A 129 -9.72 -5.34 9.91
C VAL A 129 -9.30 -6.69 10.50
N GLN A 130 -8.42 -7.42 9.81
CA GLN A 130 -7.89 -8.68 10.31
C GLN A 130 -6.93 -8.48 11.49
N ARG A 131 -6.01 -7.51 11.36
CA ARG A 131 -4.96 -7.25 12.35
C ARG A 131 -5.56 -6.86 13.70
N PHE A 132 -6.50 -5.94 13.70
CA PHE A 132 -7.11 -5.39 14.92
C PHE A 132 -8.45 -6.05 15.28
N ARG A 133 -8.83 -7.12 14.57
CA ARG A 133 -10.06 -7.88 14.80
C ARG A 133 -11.34 -7.03 14.85
N LEU A 134 -11.40 -5.95 14.05
CA LEU A 134 -12.50 -4.98 14.06
C LEU A 134 -13.86 -5.59 13.69
N ALA A 135 -13.84 -6.68 12.90
CA ALA A 135 -15.04 -7.42 12.53
C ALA A 135 -14.81 -8.93 12.76
N PRO A 136 -15.01 -9.44 13.99
CA PRO A 136 -14.65 -10.82 14.34
C PRO A 136 -15.47 -11.87 13.59
N LYS A 137 -16.77 -11.60 13.35
CA LYS A 137 -17.69 -12.51 12.65
C LYS A 137 -17.34 -12.72 11.17
N SER A 138 -16.65 -11.76 10.54
CA SER A 138 -16.28 -11.80 9.12
C SER A 138 -14.81 -12.10 8.87
N GLN A 139 -14.03 -12.50 9.90
CA GLN A 139 -12.59 -12.76 9.76
C GLN A 139 -12.25 -13.82 8.70
N ALA A 140 -13.08 -14.86 8.55
CA ALA A 140 -12.89 -15.87 7.52
C ALA A 140 -13.01 -15.26 6.11
N ASN A 141 -14.07 -14.48 5.88
CA ASN A 141 -14.31 -13.79 4.61
C ASN A 141 -13.22 -12.76 4.32
N MET A 142 -12.81 -11.97 5.33
CA MET A 142 -11.73 -11.00 5.18
C MET A 142 -10.42 -11.68 4.77
N ARG A 143 -10.08 -12.82 5.38
CA ARG A 143 -8.88 -13.60 4.99
C ARG A 143 -8.96 -14.09 3.56
N PHE A 144 -10.13 -14.55 3.12
CA PHE A 144 -10.35 -14.99 1.75
C PHE A 144 -10.14 -13.83 0.76
N ILE A 145 -10.83 -12.70 1.00
CA ILE A 145 -10.74 -11.49 0.16
C ILE A 145 -9.30 -10.97 0.12
N HIS A 146 -8.63 -10.83 1.27
CA HIS A 146 -7.27 -10.32 1.35
C HIS A 146 -6.27 -11.16 0.55
N ARG A 147 -6.41 -12.50 0.61
CA ARG A 147 -5.58 -13.41 -0.19
C ARG A 147 -5.89 -13.30 -1.68
N GLY A 148 -7.18 -13.23 -2.05
CA GLY A 148 -7.60 -13.03 -3.44
C GLY A 148 -7.02 -11.74 -4.03
N LEU A 149 -7.17 -10.62 -3.31
CA LEU A 149 -6.60 -9.34 -3.71
C LEU A 149 -5.06 -9.38 -3.80
N SER A 150 -4.39 -10.08 -2.87
CA SER A 150 -2.93 -10.26 -2.93
C SER A 150 -2.48 -10.99 -4.21
N LEU A 151 -3.21 -12.05 -4.59
CA LEU A 151 -2.93 -12.79 -5.82
C LEU A 151 -3.20 -11.93 -7.06
N SER A 152 -4.30 -11.19 -7.07
CA SER A 152 -4.61 -10.24 -8.16
C SER A 152 -3.52 -9.18 -8.30
N LEU A 153 -3.03 -8.63 -7.18
CA LEU A 153 -1.98 -7.61 -7.19
C LEU A 153 -0.66 -8.15 -7.78
N ILE A 154 -0.27 -9.38 -7.43
CA ILE A 154 0.93 -10.03 -7.98
C ILE A 154 0.85 -10.19 -9.51
N ILE A 155 -0.36 -10.36 -10.06
CA ILE A 155 -0.56 -10.50 -11.50
C ILE A 155 -0.61 -9.14 -12.20
N ILE A 156 -1.37 -8.19 -11.63
CA ILE A 156 -1.62 -6.89 -12.27
C ILE A 156 -0.40 -5.96 -12.19
N LEU A 157 0.36 -5.99 -11.09
CA LEU A 157 1.49 -5.09 -10.89
C LEU A 157 2.57 -5.24 -11.99
N PRO A 158 3.05 -6.45 -12.34
CA PRO A 158 3.99 -6.61 -13.45
C PRO A 158 3.44 -6.10 -14.78
N VAL A 159 2.17 -6.37 -15.10
CA VAL A 159 1.53 -5.88 -16.33
C VAL A 159 1.51 -4.35 -16.36
N HIS A 160 1.10 -3.72 -15.25
CA HIS A 160 1.09 -2.27 -15.12
C HIS A 160 2.49 -1.66 -15.29
N VAL A 161 3.52 -2.29 -14.70
CA VAL A 161 4.91 -1.84 -14.85
C VAL A 161 5.37 -1.96 -16.30
N LEU A 162 5.16 -3.13 -16.94
CA LEU A 162 5.60 -3.37 -18.31
C LEU A 162 4.94 -2.42 -19.33
N GLN A 163 3.65 -2.14 -19.15
CA GLN A 163 2.91 -1.15 -19.95
C GLN A 163 3.51 0.26 -19.79
N ASN A 164 3.75 0.70 -18.55
CA ASN A 164 4.28 2.04 -18.30
C ASN A 164 5.74 2.22 -18.72
N THR A 165 6.51 1.15 -18.80
CA THR A 165 7.88 1.17 -19.33
C THR A 165 7.95 0.97 -20.84
N GLY A 166 6.81 0.82 -21.54
CA GLY A 166 6.74 0.63 -22.98
C GLY A 166 7.29 -0.71 -23.48
N VAL A 167 7.33 -1.73 -22.62
CA VAL A 167 7.78 -3.09 -23.00
C VAL A 167 6.66 -3.85 -23.71
N ILE A 168 5.41 -3.62 -23.30
CA ILE A 168 4.19 -4.19 -23.90
C ILE A 168 3.12 -3.12 -24.09
#